data_AF-A0A8J1T7M9-F1
#
_entry.id   AF-A0A8J1T7M9-F1
#
_cell.length_a   1.000
_cell.length_b   1.000
_cell.length_c   1.000
_cell.angle_alpha   90.00
_cell.angle_beta   90.00
_cell.angle_gamma   90.00
#
_symmetry.space_group_name_H-M   'P 1'
#
loop_
_entity.id
_entity.type
_entity.pdbx_description
1 polymer ?
#
loop_
_entity_poly.entity_id
_entity_poly.type
_entity_poly.pdbx_seq_one_letter_code
_entity_poly.pdbx_strand_id
1 'polypeptide(L)'
;MDEPMEEEVCDSSGNVASKEEKRPKSSSILRPGSMVMMTITTEDYEQQYWPKLEGAINHLLTMTPGDYIPISYEQMYSCVYKCVCKQFSERLYKDLLEQISNHLEDLCVQLQKRYYELDSKEYVEKFNFSMNQYLQAMAGIATIFIYMNRFYIESKLKTDLQLELKKLFVTCVAEKHINNLIPILADANTKPFSVSPPVMSSIIKNLHALKPDFSAHHPQLFAKYIPNILPPSTPDDIQHYIDETAQMQRDLKTHPLYTSGDQSRKRPTEDDVQKPAQLSFLPKPPNS
;
A
#
# COMPACT_ATOMS: atom_id res chain seq x y z
N MET A 1 39.14 -47.78 21.59
CA MET A 1 37.81 -47.26 22.03
C MET A 1 36.78 -48.16 21.36
N ASP A 2 36.72 -49.46 21.61
CA ASP A 2 36.58 -50.20 22.88
C ASP A 2 35.32 -49.82 23.65
N GLU A 3 34.27 -50.60 23.37
CA GLU A 3 33.12 -51.00 24.21
C GLU A 3 33.51 -51.28 25.69
N PRO A 4 32.58 -51.30 26.69
CA PRO A 4 31.33 -52.06 26.62
C PRO A 4 30.10 -51.58 27.42
N MET A 5 28.99 -52.28 27.20
CA MET A 5 27.85 -52.47 28.12
C MET A 5 28.33 -53.10 29.44
N GLU A 6 27.74 -52.68 30.56
CA GLU A 6 27.66 -53.49 31.78
C GLU A 6 26.21 -53.62 32.25
N GLU A 7 25.83 -54.87 32.48
CA GLU A 7 24.59 -55.34 33.10
C GLU A 7 24.63 -55.18 34.63
N GLU A 8 23.41 -55.09 35.18
CA GLU A 8 22.91 -55.50 36.50
C GLU A 8 23.83 -55.54 37.73
N VAL A 9 23.37 -54.88 38.81
CA VAL A 9 23.37 -55.48 40.15
C VAL A 9 22.06 -55.15 40.88
N CYS A 10 21.26 -56.18 41.14
CA CYS A 10 20.25 -56.20 42.20
C CYS A 10 20.95 -56.17 43.57
N ASP A 11 20.47 -55.36 44.52
CA ASP A 11 20.63 -55.67 45.93
C ASP A 11 19.29 -55.57 46.67
N SER A 12 19.13 -56.51 47.59
CA SER A 12 17.90 -56.98 48.19
C SER A 12 17.94 -56.73 49.70
N SER A 13 16.77 -56.83 50.33
CA SER A 13 16.52 -56.82 51.79
C SER A 13 16.23 -55.44 52.38
N GLY A 14 15.10 -55.17 53.05
CA GLY A 14 13.97 -56.00 53.44
C GLY A 14 13.09 -55.26 54.46
N ASN A 15 11.76 -55.40 54.31
CA ASN A 15 10.70 -55.54 55.32
C ASN A 15 10.55 -54.44 56.43
N VAL A 16 9.37 -53.97 56.87
CA VAL A 16 8.10 -54.64 57.21
C VAL A 16 6.93 -53.62 57.30
N ALA A 17 5.70 -54.12 57.11
CA ALA A 17 4.40 -53.71 57.73
C ALA A 17 3.35 -52.94 56.89
N SER A 18 2.73 -53.69 55.99
CA SER A 18 1.27 -53.93 55.88
C SER A 18 0.24 -52.94 56.47
N LYS A 19 -0.59 -52.38 55.59
CA LYS A 19 -2.05 -52.38 55.77
C LYS A 19 -2.75 -52.56 54.42
N GLU A 20 -3.78 -53.38 54.47
CA GLU A 20 -4.41 -54.14 53.40
C GLU A 20 -5.74 -53.51 53.00
N GLU A 21 -6.01 -53.30 51.70
CA GLU A 21 -7.39 -53.36 51.18
C GLU A 21 -7.49 -53.53 49.64
N LYS A 22 -7.88 -54.75 49.24
CA LYS A 22 -8.76 -55.19 48.13
C LYS A 22 -8.57 -54.68 46.68
N ARG A 23 -8.21 -55.63 45.79
CA ARG A 23 -8.35 -55.62 44.30
C ARG A 23 -9.83 -55.74 43.86
N PRO A 24 -10.23 -55.34 42.63
CA PRO A 24 -10.06 -56.19 41.44
C PRO A 24 -9.60 -55.46 40.16
N LYS A 25 -9.07 -56.27 39.24
CA LYS A 25 -8.59 -55.94 37.89
C LYS A 25 -9.74 -55.45 37.00
N SER A 26 -9.54 -54.35 36.26
CA SER A 26 -10.27 -54.04 35.02
C SER A 26 -9.26 -53.51 34.00
N SER A 27 -8.87 -54.37 33.06
CA SER A 27 -9.27 -54.29 31.66
C SER A 27 -8.94 -52.95 31.00
N SER A 28 -7.92 -53.01 30.14
CA SER A 28 -7.66 -52.11 29.03
C SER A 28 -8.91 -51.45 28.45
N ILE A 29 -9.02 -50.14 28.59
CA ILE A 29 -9.76 -49.30 27.65
C ILE A 29 -8.81 -48.19 27.25
N LEU A 30 -8.15 -48.40 26.11
CA LEU A 30 -7.71 -47.34 25.22
C LEU A 30 -8.83 -46.31 25.19
N ARG A 31 -8.62 -45.12 25.78
CA ARG A 31 -9.47 -43.98 25.45
C ARG A 31 -9.15 -43.66 24.00
N PRO A 32 -10.06 -43.88 23.03
CA PRO A 32 -9.90 -43.19 21.77
C PRO A 32 -9.96 -41.72 22.13
N GLY A 33 -8.90 -40.99 21.79
CA GLY A 33 -8.88 -39.55 21.94
C GLY A 33 -10.21 -39.02 21.43
N SER A 34 -10.90 -38.29 22.31
CA SER A 34 -11.98 -37.39 21.93
C SER A 34 -11.35 -36.27 21.10
N MET A 35 -10.88 -36.62 19.89
CA MET A 35 -10.67 -35.70 18.80
C MET A 35 -12.05 -35.42 18.20
N VAL A 36 -12.97 -34.90 19.02
CA VAL A 36 -13.99 -34.02 18.46
C VAL A 36 -13.17 -32.83 18.00
N MET A 37 -12.73 -32.86 16.74
CA MET A 37 -12.53 -31.63 16.01
C MET A 37 -13.83 -30.88 16.20
N MET A 38 -13.86 -29.86 17.07
CA MET A 38 -14.97 -28.89 17.09
C MET A 38 -15.04 -28.39 15.65
N THR A 39 -15.95 -28.95 14.88
CA THR A 39 -16.29 -28.48 13.55
C THR A 39 -16.89 -27.12 13.82
N ILE A 40 -16.18 -26.05 13.47
CA ILE A 40 -16.82 -24.74 13.35
C ILE A 40 -17.98 -24.98 12.41
N THR A 41 -19.20 -24.73 12.89
CA THR A 41 -20.36 -24.81 12.03
C THR A 41 -20.40 -23.57 11.15
N THR A 42 -21.21 -23.62 10.09
CA THR A 42 -21.48 -22.44 9.26
C THR A 42 -22.00 -21.27 10.10
N GLU A 43 -22.81 -21.56 11.13
CA GLU A 43 -23.33 -20.55 12.05
C GLU A 43 -22.24 -19.91 12.91
N ASP A 44 -21.27 -20.68 13.41
CA ASP A 44 -20.14 -20.13 14.16
C ASP A 44 -19.32 -19.16 13.31
N TYR A 45 -19.08 -19.51 12.04
CA TYR A 45 -18.40 -18.63 11.09
C TYR A 45 -19.14 -17.30 10.94
N GLU A 46 -20.44 -17.36 10.65
CA GLU A 46 -21.28 -16.19 10.37
C GLU A 46 -21.53 -15.31 11.60
N GLN A 47 -21.63 -15.89 12.78
CA GLN A 47 -22.03 -15.14 13.98
C GLN A 47 -20.83 -14.71 14.84
N GLN A 48 -19.71 -15.44 14.79
CA GLN A 48 -18.60 -15.21 15.73
C GLN A 48 -17.30 -14.79 15.08
N TYR A 49 -16.95 -15.34 13.92
CA TYR A 49 -15.64 -15.12 13.30
C TYR A 49 -15.69 -14.03 12.23
N TRP A 50 -16.58 -14.18 11.23
CA TRP A 50 -16.67 -13.24 10.13
C TRP A 50 -16.99 -11.81 10.58
N PRO A 51 -17.97 -11.53 11.47
CA PRO A 51 -18.28 -10.16 11.87
C PRO A 51 -17.10 -9.43 12.54
N LYS A 52 -16.22 -10.17 13.23
CA LYS A 52 -15.00 -9.59 13.83
C LYS A 52 -13.99 -9.21 12.76
N LEU A 53 -13.79 -10.08 11.77
CA LEU A 53 -12.89 -9.82 10.64
C LEU A 53 -13.43 -8.70 9.77
N GLU A 54 -14.72 -8.72 9.44
CA GLU A 54 -15.42 -7.68 8.70
C GLU A 54 -15.29 -6.32 9.40
N GLY A 55 -15.54 -6.26 10.71
CA GLY A 55 -15.36 -5.04 11.48
C GLY A 55 -13.93 -4.50 11.44
N ALA A 56 -12.94 -5.39 11.56
CA ALA A 56 -11.52 -5.00 11.43
C ALA A 56 -11.16 -4.51 10.02
N ILE A 57 -11.68 -5.17 8.97
CA ILE A 57 -11.50 -4.75 7.57
C ILE A 57 -12.11 -3.37 7.35
N ASN A 58 -13.34 -3.15 7.79
CA ASN A 58 -14.02 -1.86 7.66
C ASN A 58 -13.29 -0.74 8.40
N HIS A 59 -12.78 -1.01 9.60
CA HIS A 59 -11.94 -0.06 10.31
C HIS A 59 -10.66 0.26 9.52
N LEU A 60 -9.95 -0.76 8.99
CA LEU A 60 -8.76 -0.52 8.18
C LEU A 60 -9.05 0.32 6.93
N LEU A 61 -10.16 0.05 6.24
CA LEU A 61 -10.55 0.75 5.01
C LEU A 61 -10.98 2.20 5.25
N THR A 62 -11.58 2.51 6.40
CA THR A 62 -12.09 3.85 6.71
C THR A 62 -11.12 4.73 7.50
N MET A 63 -10.04 4.16 8.04
CA MET A 63 -9.13 4.88 8.93
C MET A 63 -8.32 5.97 8.22
N THR A 64 -8.21 7.12 8.84
CA THR A 64 -7.33 8.22 8.42
C THR A 64 -5.85 7.86 8.64
N PRO A 65 -4.95 8.15 7.68
CA PRO A 65 -3.52 7.94 7.86
C PRO A 65 -3.00 8.73 9.07
N GLY A 66 -2.45 8.02 10.06
CA GLY A 66 -1.88 8.62 11.29
C GLY A 66 -2.68 8.35 12.56
N ASP A 67 -3.91 7.82 12.45
CA ASP A 67 -4.70 7.45 13.61
C ASP A 67 -4.25 6.12 14.23
N TYR A 68 -4.46 6.00 15.55
CA TYR A 68 -4.22 4.75 16.27
C TYR A 68 -5.24 3.70 15.87
N ILE A 69 -4.76 2.49 15.55
CA ILE A 69 -5.60 1.34 15.19
C ILE A 69 -5.90 0.52 16.46
N PRO A 70 -7.12 0.55 17.03
CA PRO A 70 -7.52 -0.35 18.11
C PRO A 70 -7.89 -1.75 17.57
N ILE A 71 -7.03 -2.35 16.75
CA ILE A 71 -7.22 -3.71 16.23
C ILE A 71 -6.15 -4.61 16.85
N SER A 72 -6.59 -5.66 17.53
CA SER A 72 -5.70 -6.74 17.94
C SER A 72 -5.40 -7.64 16.74
N TYR A 73 -4.26 -7.41 16.09
CA TYR A 73 -3.78 -8.26 14.99
C TYR A 73 -3.67 -9.74 15.40
N GLU A 74 -3.30 -10.02 16.65
CA GLU A 74 -3.23 -11.38 17.19
C GLU A 74 -4.60 -12.06 17.21
N GLN A 75 -5.64 -11.34 17.66
CA GLN A 75 -7.00 -11.88 17.69
C GLN A 75 -7.54 -12.09 16.27
N MET A 76 -7.31 -11.14 15.36
CA MET A 76 -7.77 -11.24 13.98
C MET A 76 -7.05 -12.39 13.25
N TYR A 77 -5.74 -12.48 13.39
CA TYR A 77 -4.95 -13.60 12.87
C TYR A 77 -5.43 -14.95 13.43
N SER A 78 -5.72 -15.02 14.73
CA SER A 78 -6.25 -16.24 15.36
C SER A 78 -7.62 -16.64 14.79
N CYS A 79 -8.48 -15.67 14.46
CA CYS A 79 -9.75 -15.92 13.79
C CYS A 79 -9.55 -16.48 12.39
N VAL A 80 -8.67 -15.87 11.58
CA VAL A 80 -8.33 -16.36 10.24
C VAL A 80 -7.75 -17.78 10.31
N TYR A 81 -6.80 -18.03 11.20
CA TYR A 81 -6.19 -19.34 11.39
C TYR A 81 -7.24 -20.41 11.68
N LYS A 82 -8.14 -20.15 12.63
CA LYS A 82 -9.24 -21.07 12.98
C LYS A 82 -10.17 -21.34 11.79
N CYS A 83 -10.55 -20.30 11.04
CA CYS A 83 -11.38 -20.46 9.85
C CYS A 83 -10.70 -21.33 8.78
N VAL A 84 -9.42 -21.09 8.51
CA VAL A 84 -8.65 -21.85 7.51
C VAL A 84 -8.47 -23.31 7.93
N CYS A 85 -8.08 -23.58 9.19
CA CYS A 85 -7.91 -24.95 9.70
C CYS A 85 -9.22 -25.76 9.67
N LYS A 86 -10.37 -25.09 9.71
CA LYS A 86 -11.69 -25.71 9.67
C LYS A 86 -12.32 -25.74 8.27
N GLN A 87 -11.50 -25.57 7.22
CA GLN A 87 -11.91 -25.65 5.80
C GLN A 87 -12.84 -24.53 5.31
N PHE A 88 -12.88 -23.38 5.99
CA PHE A 88 -13.62 -22.19 5.51
C PHE A 88 -12.76 -21.26 4.65
N SER A 89 -11.60 -21.68 4.17
CA SER A 89 -10.66 -20.81 3.44
C SER A 89 -11.22 -20.23 2.14
N GLU A 90 -11.95 -21.02 1.35
CA GLU A 90 -12.57 -20.55 0.12
C GLU A 90 -13.67 -19.52 0.39
N ARG A 91 -14.54 -19.81 1.37
CA ARG A 91 -15.61 -18.89 1.77
C ARG A 91 -15.02 -17.59 2.33
N LEU A 92 -14.06 -17.70 3.24
CA LEU A 92 -13.39 -16.54 3.83
C LEU A 92 -12.72 -15.65 2.78
N TYR A 93 -12.13 -16.25 1.76
CA TYR A 93 -11.56 -15.50 0.63
C TYR A 93 -12.63 -14.78 -0.18
N LYS A 94 -13.75 -15.45 -0.50
CA LYS A 94 -14.87 -14.85 -1.23
C LYS A 94 -15.48 -13.68 -0.46
N ASP A 95 -15.79 -13.89 0.81
CA ASP A 95 -16.39 -12.86 1.68
C ASP A 95 -15.42 -11.66 1.85
N LEU A 96 -14.11 -11.91 1.95
CA LEU A 96 -13.09 -10.84 1.97
C LEU A 96 -13.10 -9.99 0.69
N LEU A 97 -13.09 -10.64 -0.48
CA LEU A 97 -13.10 -9.91 -1.74
C LEU A 97 -14.42 -9.18 -1.97
N GLU A 98 -15.56 -9.78 -1.61
CA GLU A 98 -16.88 -9.14 -1.69
C GLU A 98 -16.95 -7.90 -0.81
N GLN A 99 -16.52 -8.00 0.46
CA GLN A 99 -16.52 -6.86 1.38
C GLN A 99 -15.69 -5.69 0.85
N ILE A 100 -14.50 -5.98 0.33
CA ILE A 100 -13.60 -4.95 -0.21
C ILE A 100 -14.16 -4.39 -1.52
N SER A 101 -14.74 -5.23 -2.37
CA SER A 101 -15.36 -4.79 -3.63
C SER A 101 -16.52 -3.84 -3.38
N ASN A 102 -17.41 -4.18 -2.44
CA ASN A 102 -18.54 -3.32 -2.05
C ASN A 102 -18.04 -1.96 -1.55
N HIS A 103 -17.03 -1.94 -0.67
CA HIS A 103 -16.43 -0.69 -0.20
C HIS A 103 -15.84 0.15 -1.36
N LEU A 104 -15.16 -0.49 -2.31
CA LEU A 104 -14.55 0.20 -3.46
C LEU A 104 -15.59 0.72 -4.45
N GLU A 105 -16.72 0.02 -4.62
CA GLU A 105 -17.84 0.51 -5.42
C GLU A 105 -18.47 1.75 -4.79
N ASP A 106 -18.71 1.73 -3.49
CA ASP A 106 -19.19 2.90 -2.74
C ASP A 106 -18.20 4.06 -2.84
N LEU A 107 -16.90 3.78 -2.71
CA LEU A 107 -15.84 4.77 -2.89
C LEU A 107 -15.88 5.38 -4.29
N CYS A 108 -16.07 4.56 -5.33
CA CYS A 108 -16.15 5.02 -6.70
C CYS A 108 -17.36 5.94 -6.92
N VAL A 109 -18.55 5.56 -6.43
CA VAL A 109 -19.75 6.39 -6.50
C VAL A 109 -19.54 7.72 -5.77
N GLN A 110 -18.92 7.69 -4.59
CA GLN A 110 -18.59 8.90 -3.85
C GLN A 110 -17.63 9.80 -4.64
N LEU A 111 -16.53 9.26 -5.18
CA LEU A 111 -15.57 10.03 -5.97
C LEU A 111 -16.20 10.60 -7.25
N GLN A 112 -17.10 9.86 -7.89
CA GLN A 112 -17.80 10.30 -9.09
C GLN A 112 -18.79 11.43 -8.78
N LYS A 113 -19.53 11.35 -7.67
CA LYS A 113 -20.37 12.46 -7.20
C LYS A 113 -19.54 13.72 -6.93
N ARG A 114 -18.39 13.56 -6.27
CA ARG A 114 -17.47 14.65 -5.95
C ARG A 114 -16.88 15.32 -7.20
N TYR A 115 -16.65 14.55 -8.26
CA TYR A 115 -16.21 15.09 -9.55
C TYR A 115 -17.21 16.10 -10.15
N TYR A 116 -18.52 15.89 -9.99
CA TYR A 116 -19.54 16.81 -10.50
C TYR A 116 -19.83 17.99 -9.56
N GLU A 117 -19.58 17.83 -8.25
CA GLU A 117 -19.97 18.80 -7.23
C GLU A 117 -18.85 19.75 -6.79
N LEU A 118 -17.57 19.35 -6.89
CA LEU A 118 -16.43 20.10 -6.32
C LEU A 118 -15.49 20.66 -7.38
N ASP A 119 -14.59 21.54 -6.92
CA ASP A 119 -13.49 22.02 -7.73
C ASP A 119 -12.52 20.88 -8.11
N SER A 120 -11.86 21.03 -9.26
CA SER A 120 -10.92 20.04 -9.80
C SER A 120 -9.79 19.72 -8.82
N LYS A 121 -9.34 20.71 -8.04
CA LYS A 121 -8.31 20.52 -7.01
C LYS A 121 -8.80 19.61 -5.87
N GLU A 122 -9.98 19.87 -5.33
CA GLU A 122 -10.54 19.11 -4.21
C GLU A 122 -10.82 17.66 -4.62
N TYR A 123 -11.28 17.44 -5.86
CA TYR A 123 -11.43 16.10 -6.43
C TYR A 123 -10.09 15.34 -6.44
N VAL A 124 -9.01 15.97 -6.94
CA VAL A 124 -7.66 15.38 -7.00
C VAL A 124 -7.13 15.05 -5.61
N GLU A 125 -7.27 15.97 -4.66
CA GLU A 125 -6.83 15.75 -3.28
C GLU A 125 -7.61 14.61 -2.61
N LYS A 126 -8.93 14.55 -2.84
CA LYS A 126 -9.77 13.48 -2.30
C LYS A 126 -9.45 12.12 -2.92
N PHE A 127 -9.22 12.07 -4.24
CA PHE A 127 -8.78 10.85 -4.93
C PHE A 127 -7.43 10.36 -4.35
N ASN A 128 -6.46 11.27 -4.20
CA ASN A 128 -5.16 10.93 -3.62
C ASN A 128 -5.29 10.40 -2.20
N PHE A 129 -6.09 11.07 -1.36
CA PHE A 129 -6.34 10.65 0.01
C PHE A 129 -6.93 9.23 0.05
N SER A 130 -8.00 8.99 -0.71
CA SER A 130 -8.69 7.69 -0.77
C SER A 130 -7.78 6.57 -1.29
N MET A 131 -6.96 6.86 -2.30
CA MET A 131 -5.98 5.90 -2.81
C MET A 131 -4.91 5.55 -1.76
N ASN A 132 -4.34 6.53 -1.07
CA ASN A 132 -3.34 6.27 -0.03
C ASN A 132 -3.95 5.52 1.17
N GLN A 133 -5.17 5.89 1.58
CA GLN A 133 -5.92 5.17 2.62
C GLN A 133 -6.11 3.70 2.24
N TYR A 134 -6.54 3.41 1.01
CA TYR A 134 -6.70 2.04 0.54
C TYR A 134 -5.38 1.26 0.50
N LEU A 135 -4.30 1.85 -0.02
CA LEU A 135 -2.98 1.19 -0.08
C LEU A 135 -2.45 0.86 1.31
N GLN A 136 -2.68 1.73 2.30
CA GLN A 136 -2.34 1.46 3.70
C GLN A 136 -3.21 0.33 4.28
N ALA A 137 -4.53 0.38 4.06
CA ALA A 137 -5.47 -0.65 4.52
C ALA A 137 -5.12 -2.03 3.95
N MET A 138 -4.75 -2.08 2.67
CA MET A 138 -4.35 -3.30 1.97
C MET A 138 -3.18 -4.02 2.68
N ALA A 139 -2.17 -3.28 3.14
CA ALA A 139 -1.04 -3.86 3.89
C ALA A 139 -1.50 -4.46 5.24
N GLY A 140 -2.40 -3.77 5.96
CA GLY A 140 -2.98 -4.26 7.20
C GLY A 140 -3.81 -5.52 7.00
N ILE A 141 -4.67 -5.53 5.98
CA ILE A 141 -5.51 -6.68 5.61
C ILE A 141 -4.62 -7.86 5.22
N ALA A 142 -3.62 -7.65 4.36
CA ALA A 142 -2.69 -8.71 3.97
C ALA A 142 -1.97 -9.34 5.17
N THR A 143 -1.63 -8.53 6.18
CA THR A 143 -0.99 -9.01 7.42
C THR A 143 -1.95 -9.88 8.25
N ILE A 144 -3.21 -9.47 8.41
CA ILE A 144 -4.23 -10.26 9.13
C ILE A 144 -4.45 -11.61 8.44
N PHE A 145 -4.51 -11.59 7.11
CA PHE A 145 -4.87 -12.74 6.28
C PHE A 145 -3.65 -13.55 5.80
N ILE A 146 -2.45 -13.30 6.33
CA ILE A 146 -1.19 -13.92 5.86
C ILE A 146 -1.25 -15.46 5.87
N TYR A 147 -1.95 -16.05 6.85
CA TYR A 147 -2.13 -17.50 6.90
C TYR A 147 -3.02 -18.00 5.75
N MET A 148 -4.14 -17.33 5.47
CA MET A 148 -4.98 -17.65 4.32
C MET A 148 -4.23 -17.45 2.99
N ASN A 149 -3.40 -16.40 2.89
CA ASN A 149 -2.57 -16.16 1.72
C ASN A 149 -1.71 -17.38 1.41
N ARG A 150 -0.92 -17.81 2.39
CA ARG A 150 0.02 -18.93 2.23
C ARG A 150 -0.67 -20.27 1.99
N PHE A 151 -1.74 -20.57 2.74
CA PHE A 151 -2.34 -21.91 2.76
C PHE A 151 -3.43 -22.12 1.71
N TYR A 152 -4.06 -21.06 1.20
CA TYR A 152 -5.14 -21.17 0.22
C TYR A 152 -4.80 -20.42 -1.08
N ILE A 153 -4.43 -19.15 -1.00
CA ILE A 153 -4.27 -18.30 -2.18
C ILE A 153 -3.02 -18.70 -2.98
N GLU A 154 -1.84 -18.70 -2.36
CA GLU A 154 -0.59 -19.11 -3.01
C GLU A 154 -0.61 -20.60 -3.39
N SER A 155 -1.18 -21.45 -2.52
CA SER A 155 -1.13 -22.90 -2.69
C SER A 155 -2.12 -23.40 -3.75
N LYS A 156 -3.38 -22.93 -3.74
CA LYS A 156 -4.46 -23.40 -4.61
C LYS A 156 -4.72 -22.44 -5.78
N LEU A 157 -4.77 -21.14 -5.54
CA LEU A 157 -5.08 -20.14 -6.57
C LEU A 157 -3.85 -19.67 -7.37
N LYS A 158 -2.63 -19.97 -6.87
CA LYS A 158 -1.36 -19.60 -7.51
C LYS A 158 -1.24 -18.09 -7.75
N THR A 159 -1.78 -17.29 -6.84
CA THR A 159 -1.72 -15.82 -6.85
C THR A 159 -1.27 -15.33 -5.47
N ASP A 160 -1.30 -14.01 -5.28
CA ASP A 160 -1.00 -13.34 -4.02
C ASP A 160 -2.15 -12.41 -3.62
N LEU A 161 -2.45 -12.35 -2.32
CA LEU A 161 -3.55 -11.53 -1.81
C LEU A 161 -3.33 -10.04 -2.11
N GLN A 162 -2.12 -9.49 -1.95
CA GLN A 162 -1.91 -8.08 -2.28
C GLN A 162 -2.14 -7.83 -3.77
N LEU A 163 -1.77 -8.78 -4.64
CA LEU A 163 -2.04 -8.67 -6.06
C LEU A 163 -3.55 -8.69 -6.37
N GLU A 164 -4.33 -9.56 -5.73
CA GLU A 164 -5.79 -9.60 -5.90
C GLU A 164 -6.47 -8.32 -5.39
N LEU A 165 -6.08 -7.82 -4.21
CA LEU A 165 -6.59 -6.55 -3.67
C LEU A 165 -6.24 -5.37 -4.59
N LYS A 166 -5.01 -5.32 -5.08
CA LYS A 166 -4.56 -4.34 -6.05
C LYS A 166 -5.40 -4.36 -7.33
N LYS A 167 -5.70 -5.54 -7.87
CA LYS A 167 -6.58 -5.70 -9.05
C LYS A 167 -7.99 -5.18 -8.78
N LEU A 168 -8.54 -5.41 -7.58
CA LEU A 168 -9.85 -4.88 -7.20
C LEU A 168 -9.87 -3.34 -7.26
N PHE A 169 -8.87 -2.67 -6.68
CA PHE A 169 -8.81 -1.21 -6.74
C PHE A 169 -8.69 -0.68 -8.17
N VAL A 170 -7.88 -1.33 -9.00
CA VAL A 170 -7.73 -0.97 -10.42
C VAL A 170 -9.07 -1.05 -11.15
N THR A 171 -9.76 -2.18 -11.01
CA THR A 171 -11.01 -2.48 -11.74
C THR A 171 -12.19 -1.65 -11.22
N CYS A 172 -12.34 -1.56 -9.89
CA CYS A 172 -13.49 -0.90 -9.28
C CYS A 172 -13.39 0.62 -9.27
N VAL A 173 -12.17 1.19 -9.22
CA VAL A 173 -11.93 2.62 -9.00
C VAL A 173 -11.03 3.21 -10.08
N ALA A 174 -9.77 2.75 -10.20
CA ALA A 174 -8.77 3.48 -10.99
C ALA A 174 -9.15 3.59 -12.47
N GLU A 175 -9.59 2.49 -13.10
CA GLU A 175 -9.96 2.48 -14.53
C GLU A 175 -11.18 3.35 -14.83
N LYS A 176 -12.10 3.52 -13.87
CA LYS A 176 -13.29 4.38 -14.03
C LYS A 176 -12.94 5.87 -13.93
N HIS A 177 -11.88 6.21 -13.21
CA HIS A 177 -11.48 7.60 -12.98
C HIS A 177 -10.30 8.06 -13.86
N ILE A 178 -9.49 7.16 -14.42
CA ILE A 178 -8.24 7.51 -15.11
C ILE A 178 -8.45 8.50 -16.28
N ASN A 179 -9.50 8.30 -17.07
CA ASN A 179 -9.79 9.12 -18.25
C ASN A 179 -10.13 10.57 -17.90
N ASN A 180 -10.70 10.81 -16.71
CA ASN A 180 -11.02 12.16 -16.23
C ASN A 180 -9.87 12.74 -15.40
N LEU A 181 -9.18 11.89 -14.62
CA LEU A 181 -8.12 12.30 -13.72
C LEU A 181 -6.87 12.78 -14.48
N ILE A 182 -6.40 12.04 -15.49
CA ILE A 182 -5.16 12.37 -16.23
C ILE A 182 -5.22 13.77 -16.88
N PRO A 183 -6.29 14.17 -17.60
CA PRO A 183 -6.41 15.52 -18.13
C PRO A 183 -6.37 16.61 -17.06
N ILE A 184 -7.01 16.39 -15.91
CA ILE A 184 -7.01 17.34 -14.79
C ILE A 184 -5.59 17.50 -14.22
N LEU A 185 -4.86 16.39 -14.05
CA LEU A 185 -3.48 16.42 -13.57
C LEU A 185 -2.55 17.11 -14.58
N ALA A 186 -2.77 16.90 -15.88
CA ALA A 186 -2.01 17.56 -16.94
C ALA A 186 -2.24 19.08 -16.94
N ASP A 187 -3.49 19.54 -16.86
CA ASP A 187 -3.82 20.97 -16.76
C ASP A 187 -3.24 21.58 -15.47
N ALA A 188 -3.40 20.91 -14.33
CA ALA A 188 -2.84 21.35 -13.05
C ALA A 188 -1.30 21.44 -13.07
N ASN A 189 -0.62 20.66 -13.92
CA ASN A 189 0.83 20.72 -14.06
C ASN A 189 1.31 21.95 -14.87
N THR A 190 0.45 22.56 -15.69
CA THR A 190 0.74 23.81 -16.42
C THR A 190 0.54 25.06 -15.57
N LYS A 191 -0.26 24.96 -14.50
CA LYS A 191 -0.62 26.07 -13.61
C LYS A 191 0.12 25.96 -12.27
N PRO A 192 1.00 26.91 -11.93
CA PRO A 192 1.68 26.91 -10.64
C PRO A 192 0.68 26.89 -9.47
N PHE A 193 0.94 26.06 -8.46
CA PHE A 193 0.19 25.97 -7.20
C PHE A 193 -1.25 25.42 -7.28
N SER A 194 -1.74 24.98 -8.45
CA SER A 194 -3.07 24.37 -8.57
C SER A 194 -3.20 23.06 -7.79
N VAL A 195 -2.19 22.18 -7.86
CA VAL A 195 -2.08 20.96 -7.04
C VAL A 195 -0.70 20.95 -6.39
N SER A 196 -0.62 20.57 -5.12
CA SER A 196 0.67 20.52 -4.44
C SER A 196 1.60 19.47 -5.06
N PRO A 197 2.91 19.75 -5.25
CA PRO A 197 3.84 18.77 -5.80
C PRO A 197 3.88 17.42 -5.07
N PRO A 198 3.73 17.33 -3.73
CA PRO A 198 3.64 16.06 -3.02
C PRO A 198 2.42 15.22 -3.43
N VAL A 199 1.24 15.85 -3.56
CA VAL A 199 0.01 15.17 -4.01
C VAL A 199 0.18 14.66 -5.43
N MET A 200 0.67 15.50 -6.34
CA MET A 200 0.91 15.09 -7.73
C MET A 200 1.89 13.90 -7.81
N SER A 201 3.02 13.98 -7.09
CA SER A 201 4.03 12.92 -7.03
C SER A 201 3.45 11.62 -6.47
N SER A 202 2.66 11.70 -5.39
CA SER A 202 2.00 10.56 -4.77
C SER A 202 1.01 9.89 -5.75
N ILE A 203 0.16 10.67 -6.41
CA ILE A 203 -0.82 10.12 -7.36
C ILE A 203 -0.12 9.41 -8.51
N ILE A 204 0.83 10.08 -9.17
CA ILE A 204 1.50 9.55 -10.36
C ILE A 204 2.29 8.27 -10.02
N LYS A 205 3.02 8.26 -8.90
CA LYS A 205 3.75 7.07 -8.43
C LYS A 205 2.82 5.93 -8.08
N ASN A 206 1.73 6.21 -7.35
CA ASN A 206 0.77 5.19 -6.95
C ASN A 206 0.01 4.62 -8.16
N LEU A 207 -0.41 5.46 -9.12
CA LEU A 207 -1.05 5.00 -10.36
C LEU A 207 -0.12 4.08 -11.16
N HIS A 208 1.15 4.46 -11.34
CA HIS A 208 2.13 3.63 -12.03
C HIS A 208 2.40 2.32 -11.26
N ALA A 209 2.52 2.39 -9.94
CA ALA A 209 2.67 1.20 -9.10
C ALA A 209 1.45 0.28 -9.20
N LEU A 210 0.23 0.83 -9.31
CA LEU A 210 -1.02 0.08 -9.50
C LEU A 210 -1.06 -0.63 -10.86
N LYS A 211 -0.87 0.11 -11.94
CA LYS A 211 -0.86 -0.44 -13.30
C LYS A 211 0.08 0.41 -14.18
N PRO A 212 1.26 -0.11 -14.56
CA PRO A 212 2.23 0.63 -15.37
C PRO A 212 1.67 1.15 -16.69
N ASP A 213 0.69 0.44 -17.27
CA ASP A 213 0.03 0.83 -18.53
C ASP A 213 -0.63 2.22 -18.45
N PHE A 214 -0.95 2.72 -17.26
CA PHE A 214 -1.50 4.07 -17.12
C PHE A 214 -0.53 5.17 -17.58
N SER A 215 0.78 4.90 -17.57
CA SER A 215 1.79 5.82 -18.10
C SER A 215 1.64 6.06 -19.60
N ALA A 216 1.07 5.11 -20.36
CA ALA A 216 0.86 5.24 -21.79
C ALA A 216 -0.18 6.32 -22.15
N HIS A 217 -1.10 6.66 -21.24
CA HIS A 217 -2.08 7.72 -21.49
C HIS A 217 -1.45 9.11 -21.55
N HIS A 218 -0.39 9.37 -20.77
CA HIS A 218 0.29 10.66 -20.77
C HIS A 218 1.77 10.54 -20.33
N PRO A 219 2.64 9.93 -21.16
CA PRO A 219 3.98 9.53 -20.74
C PRO A 219 4.86 10.70 -20.26
N GLN A 220 4.68 11.88 -20.86
CA GLN A 220 5.39 13.11 -20.47
C GLN A 220 5.05 13.59 -19.05
N LEU A 221 3.82 13.33 -18.57
CA LEU A 221 3.42 13.71 -17.21
C LEU A 221 4.08 12.77 -16.20
N PHE A 222 4.08 11.47 -16.50
CA PHE A 222 4.68 10.45 -15.65
C PHE A 222 6.20 10.59 -15.56
N ALA A 223 6.87 10.92 -16.67
CA ALA A 223 8.32 11.13 -16.75
C ALA A 223 8.85 12.22 -15.81
N LYS A 224 8.02 13.21 -15.45
CA LYS A 224 8.39 14.27 -14.51
C LYS A 224 8.56 13.76 -13.07
N TYR A 225 7.91 12.64 -12.72
CA TYR A 225 7.88 12.11 -11.35
C TYR A 225 8.54 10.74 -11.19
N ILE A 226 8.74 10.02 -12.29
CA ILE A 226 9.31 8.67 -12.31
C ILE A 226 10.42 8.62 -13.38
N PRO A 227 11.66 8.28 -13.00
CA PRO A 227 12.76 8.20 -13.94
C PRO A 227 12.57 7.00 -14.90
N ASN A 228 13.15 7.10 -16.10
CA ASN A 228 13.23 6.02 -17.10
C ASN A 228 11.88 5.49 -17.62
N ILE A 229 10.80 6.29 -17.57
CA ILE A 229 9.53 5.94 -18.22
C ILE A 229 9.59 6.17 -19.74
N LEU A 230 10.30 7.22 -20.16
CA LEU A 230 10.49 7.49 -21.57
C LEU A 230 11.65 6.64 -22.10
N PRO A 231 11.60 6.24 -23.39
CA PRO A 231 12.73 5.59 -24.03
C PRO A 231 13.97 6.49 -23.94
N PRO A 232 15.17 5.90 -23.86
CA PRO A 232 16.41 6.68 -23.87
C PRO A 232 16.50 7.47 -25.17
N SER A 233 16.95 8.71 -25.08
CA SER A 233 17.20 9.56 -26.24
C SER A 233 18.13 8.85 -27.22
N THR A 234 17.71 8.82 -28.47
CA THR A 234 18.47 8.26 -29.58
C THR A 234 19.28 9.36 -30.29
N PRO A 235 20.31 9.01 -31.08
CA PRO A 235 21.07 10.00 -31.85
C PRO A 235 20.19 10.85 -32.79
N ASP A 236 19.06 10.32 -33.24
CA ASP A 236 18.12 11.03 -34.12
C ASP A 236 17.37 12.16 -33.38
N ASP A 237 17.22 12.05 -32.05
CA ASP A 237 16.55 13.05 -31.21
C ASP A 237 17.42 14.31 -30.97
N ILE A 238 18.72 14.22 -31.26
CA ILE A 238 19.67 15.32 -31.02
C ILE A 238 19.26 16.57 -31.79
N GLN A 239 18.87 16.41 -33.06
CA GLN A 239 18.48 17.54 -33.90
C GLN A 239 17.24 18.24 -33.36
N HIS A 240 16.25 17.46 -32.90
CA HIS A 240 15.05 17.99 -32.26
C HIS A 240 15.40 18.81 -31.00
N TYR A 241 16.29 18.30 -30.14
CA TYR A 241 16.70 19.05 -28.93
C TYR A 241 17.48 20.33 -29.26
N ILE A 242 18.30 20.33 -30.31
CA ILE A 242 18.99 21.53 -30.79
C ILE A 242 17.96 22.59 -31.21
N ASP A 243 16.96 22.19 -31.99
CA ASP A 243 15.93 23.10 -32.50
C ASP A 243 15.04 23.65 -31.36
N GLU A 244 14.64 22.80 -30.42
CA GLU A 244 13.89 23.18 -29.21
C GLU A 244 14.69 24.16 -28.34
N THR A 245 15.97 23.88 -28.13
CA THR A 245 16.86 24.78 -27.36
C THR A 245 17.04 26.12 -28.07
N ALA A 246 17.20 26.11 -29.40
CA ALA A 246 17.33 27.33 -30.18
C ALA A 246 16.06 28.18 -30.14
N GLN A 247 14.88 27.54 -30.12
CA GLN A 247 13.59 28.21 -29.94
C GLN A 247 13.51 28.85 -28.55
N MET A 248 13.82 28.11 -27.49
CA MET A 248 13.79 28.61 -26.11
C MET A 248 14.74 29.81 -25.92
N GLN A 249 15.94 29.75 -26.50
CA GLN A 249 16.89 30.86 -26.47
C GLN A 249 16.37 32.10 -27.19
N ARG A 250 15.64 31.93 -28.31
CA ARG A 250 15.01 33.05 -29.03
C ARG A 250 13.89 33.67 -28.19
N ASP A 251 13.02 32.85 -27.62
CA ASP A 251 11.90 33.32 -26.80
C ASP A 251 12.39 34.08 -25.56
N LEU A 252 13.43 33.59 -24.89
CA LEU A 252 14.08 34.28 -23.78
C LEU A 252 14.63 35.66 -24.18
N LYS A 253 15.33 35.76 -25.32
CA LYS A 253 15.87 37.04 -25.80
C LYS A 253 14.77 38.06 -26.12
N THR A 254 13.59 37.59 -26.51
CA THR A 254 12.43 38.45 -26.77
C THR A 254 11.62 38.79 -25.52
N HIS A 255 11.92 38.19 -24.37
CA HIS A 255 11.15 38.39 -23.15
C HIS A 255 11.44 39.77 -22.52
N PRO A 256 10.43 40.63 -22.25
CA PRO A 256 10.65 42.02 -21.81
C PRO A 256 11.41 42.18 -20.49
N LEU A 257 11.36 41.18 -19.63
CA LEU A 257 12.05 41.14 -18.33
C LEU A 257 13.45 40.49 -18.41
N TYR A 258 13.84 39.97 -19.57
CA TYR A 258 15.12 39.33 -19.77
C TYR A 258 16.15 40.36 -20.26
N THR A 259 17.03 40.79 -19.36
CA THR A 259 18.20 41.60 -19.73
C THR A 259 19.37 40.66 -19.97
N SER A 260 19.91 40.62 -21.18
CA SER A 260 21.18 39.96 -21.44
C SER A 260 22.27 40.66 -20.64
N GLY A 261 22.79 40.01 -19.60
CA GLY A 261 23.87 40.56 -18.78
C GLY A 261 25.12 40.84 -19.64
N ASP A 262 25.92 41.81 -19.22
CA ASP A 262 27.18 42.17 -19.87
C ASP A 262 28.14 40.95 -19.90
N GLN A 263 28.32 40.37 -21.09
CA GLN A 263 29.19 39.21 -21.31
C GLN A 263 30.68 39.60 -21.34
N SER A 264 31.02 40.88 -21.18
CA SER A 264 32.41 41.35 -21.12
C SER A 264 33.11 40.97 -19.81
N ARG A 265 32.37 40.57 -18.78
CA ARG A 265 32.94 40.09 -17.51
C ARG A 265 33.10 38.58 -17.54
N LYS A 266 34.36 38.11 -17.42
CA LYS A 266 34.65 36.71 -17.06
C LYS A 266 33.91 36.37 -15.76
N ARG A 267 33.46 35.12 -15.61
CA ARG A 267 32.83 34.64 -14.37
C ARG A 267 33.69 35.09 -13.18
N PRO A 268 33.13 35.77 -12.17
CA PRO A 268 33.90 36.12 -10.98
C PRO A 268 34.40 34.82 -10.37
N THR A 269 35.72 34.68 -10.23
CA THR A 269 36.30 33.68 -9.32
C THR A 269 35.96 34.08 -7.89
N GLU A 270 35.88 33.12 -6.97
CA GLU A 270 35.45 33.34 -5.57
C GLU A 270 36.21 34.48 -4.84
N ASP A 271 37.39 34.88 -5.33
CA ASP A 271 38.16 36.02 -4.82
C ASP A 271 37.62 37.42 -5.18
N ASP A 272 36.66 37.55 -6.12
CA ASP A 272 36.08 38.85 -6.51
C ASP A 272 34.87 39.26 -5.64
N VAL A 273 34.48 38.45 -4.64
CA VAL A 273 33.35 38.71 -3.73
C VAL A 273 33.76 39.64 -2.59
N GLN A 274 34.36 40.79 -2.93
CA GLN A 274 34.66 41.84 -1.97
C GLN A 274 34.37 43.23 -2.53
N LYS A 275 33.20 43.39 -3.14
CA LYS A 275 32.50 44.68 -3.16
C LYS A 275 31.04 44.47 -2.77
N PRO A 276 30.52 45.21 -1.77
CA PRO A 276 29.13 45.05 -1.37
C PRO A 276 28.25 45.57 -2.51
N ALA A 277 27.56 44.65 -3.20
CA ALA A 277 26.42 45.01 -4.02
C ALA A 277 25.32 45.50 -3.08
N GLN A 278 25.06 46.82 -3.08
CA GLN A 278 23.88 47.38 -2.45
C GLN A 278 22.64 46.78 -3.13
N LEU A 279 22.00 45.84 -2.45
CA LEU A 279 20.65 45.38 -2.75
C LEU A 279 19.66 46.49 -2.37
N SER A 280 19.34 47.37 -3.31
CA SER A 280 18.25 48.34 -3.18
C SER A 280 16.93 47.73 -3.68
N PHE A 281 16.36 46.82 -2.89
CA PHE A 281 14.97 46.39 -3.04
C PHE A 281 14.17 46.79 -1.79
N LEU A 282 13.74 48.05 -1.75
CA LEU A 282 12.64 48.50 -0.88
C LEU A 282 11.85 49.62 -1.59
N PRO A 283 10.50 49.58 -1.60
CA PRO A 283 9.70 50.70 -2.08
C PRO A 283 9.81 51.88 -1.11
N LYS A 284 10.05 53.08 -1.63
CA LYS A 284 10.03 54.30 -0.81
C LYS A 284 8.60 54.61 -0.35
N PRO A 285 8.37 54.92 0.95
CA PRO A 285 7.09 55.50 1.38
C PRO A 285 6.96 56.95 0.89
N PRO A 286 5.73 57.47 0.73
CA PRO A 286 5.50 58.85 0.28
C PRO A 286 5.88 59.84 1.38
N ASN A 287 6.66 60.86 1.00
CA ASN A 287 7.16 61.92 1.89
C ASN A 287 6.03 62.81 2.43
N SER A 288 6.13 63.15 3.72
CA SER A 288 5.78 64.47 4.26
C SER A 288 7.07 65.21 4.60
#